data_AF-A0A975N200-F1
#
_entry.id   AF-A0A975N200-F1
#
_cell.length_a   1.000
_cell.length_b   1.000
_cell.length_c   1.000
_cell.angle_alpha   90.00
_cell.angle_beta   90.00
_cell.angle_gamma   90.00
#
_symmetry.space_group_name_H-M   'P 1'
#
loop_
_entity.id
_entity.type
_entity.pdbx_description
1 polymer ?
#
loop_
_entity_poly.entity_id
_entity_poly.type
_entity_poly.pdbx_seq_one_letter_code
_entity_poly.pdbx_strand_id
1 'polypeptide(L)'
;MFAGVPRAGAVDGCTYCYTRSELALLARDPAQAPDGLVVRFATEVIDHFAEEHYSLVWRGLAPRILGLLEASPDVLMLRGLAFARFSTWPEVERTAVREALRATLARAVTGGRHGSVVAELVCAAAHVDHDLTPWLSYLDTLTGGAADAGLARLARYWAESLARGHEPDLWWLSEDPAAPIRDWLHAGVLHERLSRMDDLDTWIAIEEM
;
A
#
# COMPACT_ATOMS: atom_id res chain seq x y z
N MET A 1 16.59 -0.03 -11.67
CA MET A 1 17.10 -0.08 -10.29
C MET A 1 17.18 -1.51 -9.75
N PHE A 2 16.07 -2.28 -9.74
CA PHE A 2 16.06 -3.65 -9.19
C PHE A 2 16.73 -4.73 -10.08
N ALA A 3 17.27 -4.37 -11.25
CA ALA A 3 17.92 -5.31 -12.16
C ALA A 3 19.20 -5.95 -11.59
N GLY A 4 19.84 -5.31 -10.59
CA GLY A 4 21.04 -5.80 -9.91
C GLY A 4 20.79 -6.60 -8.63
N VAL A 5 19.53 -6.86 -8.25
CA VAL A 5 19.21 -7.66 -7.07
C VAL A 5 19.66 -9.11 -7.30
N PRO A 6 20.48 -9.70 -6.40
CA PRO A 6 20.83 -11.10 -6.48
C PRO A 6 19.59 -12.00 -6.49
N ARG A 7 19.61 -13.03 -7.33
CA ARG A 7 18.53 -14.02 -7.35
C ARG A 7 18.65 -14.95 -6.14
N ALA A 8 17.52 -15.34 -5.57
CA ALA A 8 17.49 -16.28 -4.46
C ALA A 8 18.11 -17.63 -4.84
N GLY A 9 18.02 -18.03 -6.12
CA GLY A 9 18.61 -19.26 -6.65
C GLY A 9 17.79 -20.51 -6.31
N ALA A 10 17.29 -20.58 -5.08
CA ALA A 10 16.24 -21.49 -4.64
C ALA A 10 15.29 -20.75 -3.69
N VAL A 11 14.06 -21.23 -3.59
CA VAL A 11 13.06 -20.73 -2.64
C VAL A 11 12.43 -21.93 -1.98
N ASP A 12 12.60 -22.00 -0.66
CA ASP A 12 11.93 -22.96 0.18
C ASP A 12 10.64 -22.34 0.70
N GLY A 13 9.53 -23.04 0.49
CA GLY A 13 8.22 -22.61 0.93
C GLY A 13 7.22 -23.76 1.04
N CYS A 14 6.01 -23.44 1.46
CA CYS A 14 4.95 -24.39 1.71
C CYS A 14 4.57 -25.15 0.42
N THR A 15 4.87 -26.45 0.39
CA THR A 15 4.58 -27.31 -0.78
C THR A 15 3.10 -27.70 -0.91
N TYR A 16 2.28 -27.35 0.08
CA TYR A 16 0.83 -27.42 -0.02
C TYR A 16 0.26 -26.20 -0.77
N CYS A 17 0.81 -25.01 -0.54
CA CYS A 17 0.37 -23.77 -1.20
C CYS A 17 1.02 -23.54 -2.57
N TYR A 18 2.26 -24.02 -2.76
CA TYR A 18 3.03 -23.85 -3.99
C TYR A 18 3.58 -25.18 -4.49
N THR A 19 3.45 -25.40 -5.79
CA THR A 19 4.18 -26.46 -6.46
C THR A 19 5.68 -26.13 -6.50
N ARG A 20 6.53 -27.16 -6.58
CA ARG A 20 7.98 -26.97 -6.75
C ARG A 20 8.34 -26.14 -7.98
N SER A 21 7.56 -26.26 -9.05
CA SER A 21 7.75 -25.47 -10.27
C SER A 21 7.46 -23.99 -10.04
N GLU A 22 6.45 -23.65 -9.24
CA GLU A 22 6.14 -22.27 -8.90
C GLU A 22 7.20 -21.65 -7.98
N LEU A 23 7.67 -22.40 -6.97
CA LEU A 23 8.80 -21.96 -6.13
C LEU A 23 10.07 -21.72 -6.98
N ALA A 24 10.34 -22.61 -7.95
CA ALA A 24 11.44 -22.42 -8.89
C ALA A 24 11.27 -21.19 -9.80
N LEU A 25 10.04 -20.84 -10.20
CA LEU A 25 9.77 -19.61 -10.95
C LEU A 25 10.02 -18.36 -10.10
N LEU A 26 9.59 -18.37 -8.83
CA LEU A 26 9.84 -17.27 -7.89
C LEU A 26 11.34 -17.04 -7.62
N ALA A 27 12.14 -18.11 -7.64
CA ALA A 27 13.59 -18.05 -7.42
C ALA A 27 14.40 -17.44 -8.59
N ARG A 28 13.79 -17.36 -9.79
CA ARG A 28 14.46 -17.09 -11.07
C ARG A 28 14.19 -15.65 -11.55
N ASP A 29 14.12 -15.47 -12.86
CA ASP A 29 13.85 -14.20 -13.50
C ASP A 29 12.40 -13.75 -13.19
N PRO A 30 12.24 -12.59 -12.52
CA PRO A 30 10.93 -11.99 -12.28
C PRO A 30 10.06 -11.90 -13.52
N ALA A 31 10.61 -11.74 -14.73
CA ALA A 31 9.80 -11.65 -15.94
C ALA A 31 9.07 -12.96 -16.31
N GLN A 32 9.50 -14.10 -15.77
CA GLN A 32 8.95 -15.42 -16.11
C GLN A 32 7.82 -15.88 -15.20
N ALA A 33 7.65 -15.27 -14.01
CA ALA A 33 6.57 -15.64 -13.12
C ALA A 33 5.21 -15.16 -13.67
N PRO A 34 4.13 -15.95 -13.66
CA PRO A 34 2.80 -15.44 -14.01
C PRO A 34 2.31 -14.39 -13.00
N ASP A 35 1.51 -13.41 -13.44
CA ASP A 35 0.98 -12.36 -12.54
C ASP A 35 0.23 -12.94 -11.34
N GLY A 36 -0.62 -13.96 -11.56
CA GLY A 36 -1.33 -14.64 -10.48
C GLY A 36 -0.40 -15.30 -9.45
N LEU A 37 0.78 -15.77 -9.87
CA LEU A 37 1.80 -16.30 -8.95
C LEU A 37 2.46 -15.18 -8.14
N VAL A 38 2.73 -14.03 -8.76
CA VAL A 38 3.29 -12.85 -8.07
C VAL A 38 2.31 -12.29 -7.06
N VAL A 39 1.03 -12.13 -7.44
CA VAL A 39 -0.03 -11.69 -6.51
C VAL A 39 -0.15 -12.67 -5.36
N ARG A 40 -0.26 -13.98 -5.64
CA ARG A 40 -0.35 -14.98 -4.58
C ARG A 40 0.86 -14.93 -3.66
N PHE A 41 2.08 -14.83 -4.18
CA PHE A 41 3.29 -14.65 -3.35
C PHE A 41 3.22 -13.39 -2.47
N ALA A 42 2.76 -12.27 -3.03
CA ALA A 42 2.71 -10.98 -2.33
C ALA A 42 1.67 -10.94 -1.21
N THR A 43 0.55 -11.66 -1.34
CA THR A 43 -0.55 -11.68 -0.37
C THR A 43 -0.52 -12.87 0.59
N GLU A 44 0.35 -13.85 0.36
CA GLU A 44 0.47 -15.05 1.19
C GLU A 44 0.98 -14.77 2.61
N VAL A 45 0.60 -15.64 3.55
CA VAL A 45 1.16 -15.59 4.91
C VAL A 45 2.66 -15.87 4.89
N ILE A 46 3.41 -15.04 5.62
CA ILE A 46 4.88 -14.98 5.57
C ILE A 46 5.56 -16.23 6.12
N ASP A 47 4.90 -16.97 7.01
CA ASP A 47 5.39 -18.22 7.61
C ASP A 47 5.37 -19.41 6.64
N HIS A 48 4.78 -19.24 5.45
CA HIS A 48 4.87 -20.21 4.36
C HIS A 48 6.19 -20.16 3.59
N PHE A 49 7.11 -19.26 3.92
CA PHE A 49 8.41 -19.15 3.27
C PHE A 49 9.55 -19.13 4.26
N ALA A 50 10.70 -19.69 3.85
CA ALA A 50 11.94 -19.52 4.60
C ALA A 50 12.37 -18.04 4.57
N GLU A 51 12.60 -17.47 5.75
CA GLU A 51 12.97 -16.05 5.91
C GLU A 51 14.22 -15.68 5.10
N GLU A 52 15.18 -16.61 5.02
CA GLU A 52 16.47 -16.44 4.33
C GLU A 52 16.31 -16.07 2.85
N HIS A 53 15.26 -16.57 2.19
CA HIS A 53 15.03 -16.36 0.76
C HIS A 53 13.98 -15.29 0.48
N TYR A 54 13.05 -15.07 1.41
CA TYR A 54 11.89 -14.21 1.21
C TYR A 54 12.29 -12.78 0.81
N SER A 55 13.30 -12.21 1.49
CA SER A 55 13.80 -10.87 1.18
C SER A 55 14.29 -10.73 -0.26
N LEU A 56 15.07 -11.69 -0.77
CA LEU A 56 15.60 -11.66 -2.14
C LEU A 56 14.51 -11.83 -3.19
N VAL A 57 13.55 -12.72 -2.94
CA VAL A 57 12.40 -12.93 -3.83
C VAL A 57 11.56 -11.66 -3.91
N TRP A 58 11.22 -11.07 -2.77
CA TRP A 58 10.45 -9.83 -2.72
C TRP A 58 11.19 -8.70 -3.45
N ARG A 59 12.47 -8.47 -3.15
CA ARG A 59 13.31 -7.46 -3.83
C ARG A 59 13.33 -7.65 -5.35
N GLY A 60 13.45 -8.90 -5.81
CA GLY A 60 13.44 -9.23 -7.23
C GLY A 60 12.09 -8.95 -7.90
N LEU A 61 10.99 -9.22 -7.19
CA LEU A 61 9.63 -9.03 -7.68
C LEU A 61 9.06 -7.63 -7.45
N ALA A 62 9.72 -6.77 -6.66
CA ALA A 62 9.20 -5.47 -6.23
C ALA A 62 8.61 -4.62 -7.38
N PRO A 63 9.28 -4.45 -8.56
CA PRO A 63 8.68 -3.71 -9.67
C PRO A 63 7.35 -4.29 -10.16
N ARG A 64 7.21 -5.62 -10.17
CA ARG A 64 5.99 -6.30 -10.61
C ARG A 64 4.90 -6.24 -9.57
N ILE A 65 5.23 -6.42 -8.29
CA ILE A 65 4.28 -6.29 -7.19
C ILE A 65 3.69 -4.88 -7.18
N LEU A 66 4.52 -3.84 -7.34
CA LEU A 66 4.06 -2.45 -7.40
C LEU A 66 3.18 -2.16 -8.63
N GLY A 67 3.52 -2.71 -9.80
CA GLY A 67 2.70 -2.58 -11.01
C GLY A 67 1.34 -3.29 -10.89
N LEU A 68 1.32 -4.47 -10.26
CA LEU A 68 0.10 -5.22 -10.01
C LEU A 68 -0.78 -4.54 -8.96
N LEU A 69 -0.18 -4.01 -7.89
CA LEU A 69 -0.87 -3.20 -6.87
C LEU A 69 -1.56 -1.99 -7.49
N GLU A 70 -0.91 -1.30 -8.44
CA GLU A 70 -1.53 -0.17 -9.14
C GLU A 70 -2.71 -0.61 -10.04
N ALA A 71 -2.59 -1.76 -10.70
CA ALA A 71 -3.62 -2.27 -11.60
C ALA A 71 -4.85 -2.82 -10.85
N SER A 72 -4.61 -3.51 -9.74
CA SER A 72 -5.62 -4.13 -8.89
C SER A 72 -5.17 -4.00 -7.43
N PRO A 73 -5.52 -2.88 -6.76
CA PRO A 73 -5.17 -2.67 -5.36
C PRO A 73 -5.64 -3.81 -4.47
N ASP A 74 -4.73 -4.25 -3.60
CA ASP A 74 -4.99 -5.20 -2.53
C ASP A 74 -4.03 -4.85 -1.38
N VAL A 75 -4.62 -4.52 -0.23
CA VAL A 75 -3.89 -4.10 0.96
C VAL A 75 -2.84 -5.11 1.43
N LEU A 76 -3.07 -6.40 1.18
CA LEU A 76 -2.21 -7.49 1.62
C LEU A 76 -0.90 -7.57 0.83
N MET A 77 -0.82 -7.00 -0.38
CA MET A 77 0.34 -7.17 -1.26
C MET A 77 1.64 -6.59 -0.70
N LEU A 78 1.56 -5.62 0.22
CA LEU A 78 2.73 -4.96 0.81
C LEU A 78 3.02 -5.38 2.24
N ARG A 79 2.13 -6.16 2.87
CA ARG A 79 2.30 -6.68 4.23
C ARG A 79 3.62 -7.45 4.41
N GLY A 80 4.03 -8.20 3.38
CA GLY A 80 5.25 -8.99 3.42
C GLY A 80 6.55 -8.19 3.54
N LEU A 81 6.55 -6.86 3.27
CA LEU A 81 7.78 -6.05 3.25
C LEU A 81 8.52 -6.03 4.58
N ALA A 82 7.80 -6.06 5.70
CA ALA A 82 8.39 -6.14 7.02
C ALA A 82 9.20 -7.43 7.22
N PHE A 83 8.63 -8.57 6.80
CA PHE A 83 9.29 -9.87 6.83
C PHE A 83 10.43 -9.96 5.81
N ALA A 84 10.30 -9.26 4.68
CA ALA A 84 11.40 -9.07 3.73
C ALA A 84 12.53 -8.16 4.25
N ARG A 85 12.44 -7.69 5.50
CA ARG A 85 13.40 -6.79 6.16
C ARG A 85 13.65 -5.55 5.31
N PHE A 86 12.58 -4.93 4.81
CA PHE A 86 12.66 -3.76 3.94
C PHE A 86 13.55 -2.65 4.49
N SER A 87 13.53 -2.44 5.81
CA SER A 87 14.38 -1.46 6.53
C SER A 87 15.88 -1.72 6.40
N THR A 88 16.31 -2.92 5.98
CA THR A 88 17.73 -3.28 5.76
C THR A 88 18.14 -3.28 4.29
N TRP A 89 17.22 -3.01 3.36
CA TRP A 89 17.54 -2.94 1.92
C TRP A 89 18.43 -1.72 1.62
N PRO A 90 19.16 -1.70 0.49
CA PRO A 90 19.88 -0.51 0.06
C PRO A 90 18.98 0.73 0.00
N GLU A 91 19.48 1.88 0.46
CA GLU A 91 18.67 3.13 0.54
C GLU A 91 18.04 3.50 -0.81
N VAL A 92 18.79 3.32 -1.90
CA VAL A 92 18.28 3.59 -3.25
C VAL A 92 17.04 2.74 -3.57
N GLU A 93 17.01 1.47 -3.15
CA GLU A 93 15.87 0.57 -3.36
C GLU A 93 14.69 0.97 -2.48
N ARG A 94 14.95 1.33 -1.22
CA ARG A 94 13.89 1.80 -0.31
C ARG A 94 13.23 3.07 -0.81
N THR A 95 14.05 4.05 -1.21
CA THR A 95 13.58 5.29 -1.81
C THR A 95 12.73 5.01 -3.07
N ALA A 96 13.16 4.08 -3.93
CA ALA A 96 12.38 3.68 -5.12
C ALA A 96 10.97 3.21 -4.80
N VAL A 97 10.85 2.31 -3.83
CA VAL A 97 9.56 1.73 -3.46
C VAL A 97 8.66 2.84 -2.96
N ARG A 98 9.16 3.72 -2.08
CA ARG A 98 8.39 4.84 -1.56
C ARG A 98 7.96 5.82 -2.66
N GLU A 99 8.87 6.19 -3.56
CA GLU A 99 8.56 7.08 -4.68
C GLU A 99 7.57 6.46 -5.68
N ALA A 100 7.68 5.15 -5.94
CA ALA A 100 6.72 4.45 -6.78
C ALA A 100 5.31 4.47 -6.15
N LEU A 101 5.21 4.19 -4.85
CA LEU A 101 3.94 4.22 -4.12
C LEU A 101 3.34 5.63 -4.06
N ARG A 102 4.16 6.65 -3.80
CA ARG A 102 3.74 8.07 -3.88
C ARG A 102 3.16 8.39 -5.25
N ALA A 103 3.86 8.01 -6.31
CA ALA A 103 3.40 8.23 -7.67
C ALA A 103 2.08 7.50 -7.97
N THR A 104 1.93 6.25 -7.50
CA THR A 104 0.69 5.47 -7.62
C THR A 104 -0.47 6.12 -6.86
N LEU A 105 -0.25 6.58 -5.62
CA LEU A 105 -1.24 7.31 -4.83
C LEU A 105 -1.67 8.61 -5.50
N ALA A 106 -0.71 9.42 -5.98
CA ALA A 106 -1.01 10.65 -6.70
C ALA A 106 -1.88 10.39 -7.93
N ARG A 107 -1.58 9.35 -8.73
CA ARG A 107 -2.40 8.94 -9.88
C ARG A 107 -3.77 8.44 -9.46
N ALA A 108 -3.89 7.68 -8.38
CA ALA A 108 -5.18 7.19 -7.89
C ALA A 108 -6.10 8.33 -7.43
N VAL A 109 -5.55 9.28 -6.65
CA VAL A 109 -6.27 10.46 -6.15
C VAL A 109 -6.73 11.36 -7.30
N THR A 110 -5.80 11.72 -8.19
CA THR A 110 -6.09 12.65 -9.31
C THR A 110 -6.86 12.00 -10.46
N GLY A 111 -6.78 10.68 -10.60
CA GLY A 111 -7.40 9.90 -11.68
C GLY A 111 -8.88 9.56 -11.48
N GLY A 112 -9.53 10.12 -10.46
CA GLY A 112 -10.98 9.91 -10.27
C GLY A 112 -11.35 8.57 -9.64
N ARG A 113 -10.40 7.83 -9.04
CA ARG A 113 -10.70 6.56 -8.37
C ARG A 113 -11.68 6.78 -7.20
N HIS A 114 -12.43 5.73 -6.88
CA HIS A 114 -13.33 5.70 -5.72
C HIS A 114 -12.52 5.83 -4.42
N GLY A 115 -13.11 6.44 -3.38
CA GLY A 115 -12.44 6.68 -2.09
C GLY A 115 -11.88 5.40 -1.47
N SER A 116 -12.64 4.30 -1.53
CA SER A 116 -12.23 2.98 -1.03
C SER A 116 -10.95 2.43 -1.69
N VAL A 117 -10.77 2.67 -2.99
CA VAL A 117 -9.59 2.21 -3.73
C VAL A 117 -8.35 3.00 -3.33
N VAL A 118 -8.49 4.31 -3.13
CA VAL A 118 -7.39 5.15 -2.63
C VAL A 118 -7.04 4.76 -1.21
N ALA A 119 -8.05 4.56 -0.37
CA ALA A 119 -7.92 4.06 1.00
C ALA A 119 -7.13 2.75 1.09
N GLU A 120 -7.45 1.78 0.24
CA GLU A 120 -6.75 0.51 0.15
C GLU A 120 -5.28 0.68 -0.23
N LEU A 121 -4.97 1.56 -1.19
CA LEU A 121 -3.59 1.90 -1.55
C LEU A 121 -2.84 2.61 -0.42
N VAL A 122 -3.51 3.49 0.35
CA VAL A 122 -2.92 4.17 1.51
C VAL A 122 -2.57 3.14 2.59
N CYS A 123 -3.48 2.22 2.90
CA CYS A 123 -3.21 1.16 3.88
C CYS A 123 -2.10 0.22 3.38
N ALA A 124 -2.11 -0.16 2.10
CA ALA A 124 -1.03 -0.93 1.47
C ALA A 124 0.31 -0.21 1.66
N ALA A 125 0.39 1.08 1.33
CA ALA A 125 1.63 1.85 1.44
C ALA A 125 2.09 1.98 2.90
N ALA A 126 1.17 2.12 3.85
CA ALA A 126 1.49 2.21 5.26
C ALA A 126 2.15 0.93 5.82
N HIS A 127 1.95 -0.24 5.21
CA HIS A 127 2.70 -1.47 5.53
C HIS A 127 4.22 -1.35 5.33
N VAL A 128 4.67 -0.42 4.48
CA VAL A 128 6.09 -0.22 4.19
C VAL A 128 6.83 0.37 5.39
N ASP A 129 6.16 1.26 6.13
CA ASP A 129 6.74 2.05 7.23
C ASP A 129 6.12 1.70 8.60
N HIS A 130 5.10 0.83 8.63
CA HIS A 130 4.24 0.57 9.80
C HIS A 130 3.64 1.85 10.39
N ASP A 131 3.32 2.81 9.52
CA ASP A 131 2.82 4.12 9.90
C ASP A 131 2.00 4.71 8.75
N LEU A 132 0.80 5.18 9.06
CA LEU A 132 -0.09 5.87 8.13
C LEU A 132 0.33 7.34 7.91
N THR A 133 0.93 7.95 8.93
CA THR A 133 1.18 9.40 9.01
C THR A 133 1.99 9.94 7.83
N PRO A 134 3.09 9.30 7.38
CA PRO A 134 3.88 9.79 6.26
C PRO A 134 3.11 9.78 4.93
N TRP A 135 2.17 8.86 4.77
CA TRP A 135 1.36 8.72 3.57
C TRP A 135 0.23 9.73 3.54
N LEU A 136 -0.46 9.94 4.67
CA LEU A 136 -1.47 10.99 4.82
C LEU A 136 -0.85 12.38 4.65
N SER A 137 0.33 12.62 5.26
CA SER A 137 1.08 13.87 5.07
C SER A 137 1.50 14.09 3.62
N TYR A 138 1.85 13.03 2.89
CA TYR A 138 2.14 13.12 1.47
C TYR A 138 0.90 13.54 0.66
N LEU A 139 -0.28 12.99 0.97
CA LEU A 139 -1.52 13.37 0.29
C LEU A 139 -1.83 14.86 0.44
N ASP A 140 -1.53 15.45 1.60
CA ASP A 140 -1.68 16.89 1.85
C ASP A 140 -0.77 17.77 0.98
N THR A 141 0.28 17.20 0.37
CA THR A 141 1.15 17.93 -0.56
C THR A 141 0.59 17.98 -1.99
N LEU A 142 -0.42 17.16 -2.32
CA LEU A 142 -0.97 17.09 -3.67
C LEU A 142 -1.80 18.33 -3.98
N THR A 143 -1.54 19.03 -5.07
CA THR A 143 -2.22 20.30 -5.40
C THR A 143 -3.07 20.20 -6.67
N GLY A 144 -4.11 21.03 -6.75
CA GLY A 144 -4.94 21.20 -7.95
C GLY A 144 -6.33 20.57 -7.80
N GLY A 145 -7.28 21.01 -8.64
CA GLY A 145 -8.70 20.64 -8.48
C GLY A 145 -8.98 19.13 -8.55
N ALA A 146 -8.23 18.39 -9.36
CA ALA A 146 -8.35 16.92 -9.41
C ALA A 146 -7.87 16.25 -8.12
N ALA A 147 -6.81 16.80 -7.49
CA ALA A 147 -6.34 16.32 -6.20
C ALA A 147 -7.34 16.65 -5.10
N ASP A 148 -7.83 17.89 -5.04
CA ASP A 148 -8.84 18.33 -4.08
C ASP A 148 -10.10 17.45 -4.14
N ALA A 149 -10.63 17.19 -5.33
CA ALA A 149 -11.77 16.30 -5.51
C ALA A 149 -11.49 14.85 -5.07
N GLY A 150 -10.27 14.35 -5.31
CA GLY A 150 -9.86 13.01 -4.89
C GLY A 150 -9.71 12.86 -3.38
N LEU A 151 -9.11 13.85 -2.73
CA LEU A 151 -8.95 13.89 -1.28
C LEU A 151 -10.30 14.02 -0.57
N ALA A 152 -11.23 14.80 -1.13
CA ALA A 152 -12.59 14.89 -0.60
C ALA A 152 -13.33 13.54 -0.64
N ARG A 153 -13.23 12.78 -1.76
CA ARG A 153 -13.79 11.42 -1.86
C ARG A 153 -13.16 10.45 -0.86
N LEU A 154 -11.84 10.53 -0.66
CA LEU A 154 -11.13 9.71 0.33
C LEU A 154 -11.59 10.06 1.76
N ALA A 155 -11.65 11.35 2.09
CA ALA A 155 -12.07 11.84 3.39
C ALA A 155 -13.49 11.38 3.73
N ARG A 156 -14.42 11.54 2.79
CA ARG A 156 -15.82 11.08 2.95
C ARG A 156 -15.89 9.58 3.19
N TYR A 157 -15.17 8.78 2.39
CA TYR A 157 -15.14 7.34 2.57
C TYR A 157 -14.64 6.94 3.96
N TRP A 158 -13.55 7.57 4.44
CA TRP A 158 -13.04 7.31 5.77
C TRP A 158 -13.97 7.74 6.89
N ALA A 159 -14.56 8.93 6.80
CA ALA A 159 -15.53 9.39 7.77
C ALA A 159 -16.73 8.43 7.88
N GLU A 160 -17.34 8.06 6.74
CA GLU A 160 -18.44 7.08 6.72
C GLU A 160 -18.04 5.69 7.23
N SER A 161 -16.83 5.23 6.90
CA SER A 161 -16.32 3.93 7.31
C SER A 161 -16.12 3.87 8.82
N LEU A 162 -15.49 4.91 9.38
CA LEU A 162 -15.23 5.04 10.81
C LEU A 162 -16.54 5.21 11.60
N ALA A 163 -17.51 5.99 11.10
CA ALA A 163 -18.84 6.12 11.71
C ALA A 163 -19.60 4.78 11.82
N ARG A 164 -19.31 3.82 10.92
CA ARG A 164 -19.85 2.45 10.95
C ARG A 164 -19.03 1.50 11.83
N GLY A 165 -18.00 1.99 12.52
CA GLY A 165 -17.11 1.20 13.37
C GLY A 165 -16.14 0.31 12.59
N HIS A 166 -15.88 0.59 11.32
CA HIS A 166 -14.80 -0.07 10.59
C HIS A 166 -13.45 0.56 10.95
N GLU A 167 -12.39 -0.21 10.78
CA GLU A 167 -11.00 0.23 11.00
C GLU A 167 -10.21 0.12 9.69
N PRO A 168 -9.11 0.88 9.52
CA PRO A 168 -8.21 0.67 8.40
C PRO A 168 -7.58 -0.72 8.48
N ASP A 169 -7.44 -1.37 7.33
CA ASP A 169 -6.96 -2.74 7.24
C ASP A 169 -5.42 -2.78 7.35
N LEU A 170 -4.94 -2.80 8.59
CA LEU A 170 -3.52 -2.81 8.94
C LEU A 170 -3.19 -4.11 9.65
N TRP A 171 -2.17 -4.84 9.18
CA TRP A 171 -1.81 -6.10 9.85
C TRP A 171 -1.04 -5.90 11.15
N TRP A 172 -0.41 -4.73 11.36
CA TRP A 172 0.27 -4.44 12.59
C TRP A 172 -0.76 -3.99 13.64
N LEU A 173 -0.72 -4.64 14.80
CA LEU A 173 -1.68 -4.43 15.87
C LEU A 173 -1.41 -3.10 16.58
N SER A 174 -1.94 -2.00 16.04
CA SER A 174 -2.05 -0.72 16.74
C SER A 174 -3.19 -0.80 17.77
N GLU A 175 -3.01 -0.20 18.94
CA GLU A 175 -4.10 -0.05 19.92
C GLU A 175 -5.25 0.79 19.36
N ASP A 176 -4.93 1.74 18.48
CA ASP A 176 -5.89 2.58 17.78
C ASP A 176 -5.43 2.78 16.33
N PRO A 177 -5.80 1.87 15.41
CA PRO A 177 -5.36 1.94 14.01
C PRO A 177 -5.99 3.13 13.25
N ALA A 178 -7.11 3.65 13.74
CA ALA A 178 -7.85 4.74 13.10
C ALA A 178 -7.41 6.15 13.54
N ALA A 179 -6.65 6.29 14.64
CA ALA A 179 -6.19 7.59 15.14
C ALA A 179 -5.53 8.48 14.06
N PRO A 180 -4.56 8.01 13.26
CA PRO A 180 -3.93 8.86 12.24
C PRO A 180 -4.92 9.37 11.18
N ILE A 181 -5.94 8.58 10.86
CA ILE A 181 -6.98 8.96 9.91
C ILE A 181 -7.89 10.03 10.52
N ARG A 182 -8.31 9.87 11.79
CA ARG A 182 -9.11 10.88 12.49
C ARG A 182 -8.36 12.21 12.59
N ASP A 183 -7.09 12.16 12.99
CA ASP A 183 -6.24 13.35 13.06
C ASP A 183 -6.14 14.06 11.70
N TRP A 184 -6.00 13.29 10.62
CA TRP A 184 -5.97 13.82 9.26
C TRP A 184 -7.32 14.40 8.81
N LEU A 185 -8.45 13.76 9.15
CA LEU A 185 -9.80 14.26 8.84
C LEU A 185 -10.07 15.62 9.51
N HIS A 186 -9.49 15.86 10.69
CA HIS A 186 -9.60 17.14 11.41
C HIS A 186 -8.42 18.09 11.14
N ALA A 187 -7.50 17.76 10.23
CA ALA A 187 -6.36 18.61 9.92
C ALA A 187 -6.78 19.89 9.19
N GLY A 188 -6.18 21.02 9.56
CA GLY A 188 -6.47 22.33 8.96
C GLY A 188 -6.28 22.37 7.44
N VAL A 189 -5.30 21.61 6.91
CA VAL A 189 -5.04 21.54 5.46
C VAL A 189 -6.21 20.93 4.70
N LEU A 190 -6.79 19.84 5.21
CA LEU A 190 -7.97 19.22 4.61
C LEU A 190 -9.20 20.14 4.78
N HIS A 191 -9.35 20.76 5.95
CA HIS A 191 -10.42 21.70 6.23
C HIS A 191 -10.45 22.87 5.23
N GLU A 192 -9.30 23.49 4.99
CA GLU A 192 -9.17 24.58 4.02
C GLU A 192 -9.55 24.12 2.60
N ARG A 193 -9.15 22.90 2.21
CA ARG A 193 -9.49 22.34 0.88
C ARG A 193 -11.00 22.15 0.73
N LEU A 194 -11.64 21.46 1.67
CA LEU A 194 -13.07 21.18 1.63
C LEU A 194 -13.89 22.48 1.65
N SER A 195 -13.46 23.46 2.43
CA SER A 195 -14.08 24.79 2.46
C SER A 195 -14.02 25.51 1.11
N ARG A 196 -12.89 25.44 0.39
CA ARG A 196 -12.78 26.04 -0.96
C ARG A 196 -13.68 25.35 -1.99
N MET A 197 -13.98 24.08 -1.79
CA MET A 197 -14.83 23.28 -2.67
C MET A 197 -16.33 23.41 -2.37
N ASP A 198 -16.69 23.99 -1.22
CA ASP A 198 -18.06 23.97 -0.68
C ASP A 198 -18.62 22.54 -0.54
N ASP A 199 -17.77 21.58 -0.15
CA ASP A 199 -18.14 20.16 -0.03
C ASP A 199 -18.79 19.85 1.33
N LEU A 200 -20.04 20.28 1.47
CA LEU A 200 -20.82 20.12 2.71
C LEU A 200 -21.09 18.67 3.09
N ASP A 201 -21.26 17.78 2.11
CA ASP A 201 -21.54 16.36 2.38
C ASP A 201 -20.35 15.70 3.09
N THR A 202 -19.13 16.01 2.66
CA THR A 202 -17.91 15.49 3.30
C THR A 202 -17.76 16.08 4.71
N TRP A 203 -18.14 17.33 4.92
CA TRP A 203 -18.18 17.93 6.26
C TRP A 203 -19.13 17.21 7.21
N ILE A 204 -20.36 16.98 6.76
CA ILE A 204 -21.37 16.28 7.56
C ILE A 204 -20.86 14.89 7.93
N ALA A 205 -20.28 14.16 6.98
CA ALA A 205 -19.72 12.84 7.25
C ALA A 205 -18.62 12.87 8.33
N ILE A 206 -17.73 13.87 8.30
CA ILE A 206 -16.64 14.01 9.29
C ILE A 206 -17.19 14.32 10.70
N GLU A 207 -18.22 15.16 10.81
CA GLU A 207 -18.83 15.53 12.09
C GLU A 207 -19.71 14.42 12.70
N GLU A 208 -20.21 13.49 11.87
CA GLU A 208 -21.07 12.37 12.29
C GLU A 208 -20.30 11.09 12.68
N MET A 209 -18.96 11.08 12.53
CA MET A 209 -18.06 9.97 12.86
C MET A 209 -17.84 9.80 14.36
#